data_AF-A0A3Q2GE58-F1
#
_entry.id   AF-A0A3Q2GE58-F1
#
_cell.length_a   1.000
_cell.length_b   1.000
_cell.length_c   1.000
_cell.angle_alpha   90.00
_cell.angle_beta   90.00
_cell.angle_gamma   90.00
#
_symmetry.space_group_name_H-M   'P 1'
#
loop_
_entity.id
_entity.type
_entity.pdbx_description
1 polymer ?
#
loop_
_entity_poly.entity_id
_entity_poly.type
_entity_poly.pdbx_seq_one_letter_code
_entity_poly.pdbx_strand_id
1 'polypeptide(L)'
;YIYIYIYIYIYIYDCAKKPKIEKTTVFLSKHEEVYRIPALVFDNKEKTHENWKPEQRRELVHSKKLISDSKEIVTKKNLKGKRPMNPCPIYAKKSHTLYLFVIGVEGIIPEAGQIFWGINKASLFFISTKDGGKTWNDITELTDNLSQVKNWATFAVGPGHGVQTETGRLIVPAYAYPSCCSCCEGGRRCLATLFCWCGPFGCTNYCCPPPHALIIYSDNDEKSLKNGKMLEETSLECEIAEISDEQGERLIYCNARSWGGLRVEAVAKDCEDSFRKVTSKLVQTGTGCQGSVVSFPAQPEESGLNPAPLWLLYSHPTSQSKRVDLGIYLHNSSQDPGEWSKPWVINPGPSGYSDLAYMEDGLFACLMECGEKSEIEQIACLFFTYDDVQQGILK
;
A
#
# COMPACT_ATOMS: atom_id res chain seq x y z
N TYR A 1 8.14 22.15 13.77
CA TYR A 1 8.38 20.83 13.16
C TYR A 1 7.06 20.09 13.21
N ILE A 2 6.41 19.86 12.07
CA ILE A 2 5.20 19.03 12.05
C ILE A 2 5.68 17.59 12.21
N TYR A 3 5.36 16.96 13.35
CA TYR A 3 5.56 15.53 13.51
C TYR A 3 4.50 14.84 12.66
N ILE A 4 4.91 14.29 11.51
CA ILE A 4 4.08 13.41 10.71
C ILE A 4 4.11 12.06 11.42
N TYR A 5 2.98 11.71 12.02
CA TYR A 5 2.77 10.41 12.63
C TYR A 5 2.03 9.51 11.67
N ILE A 6 2.36 8.23 11.74
CA ILE A 6 1.92 7.23 10.79
C ILE A 6 1.20 6.12 11.53
N TYR A 7 0.07 5.68 10.99
CA TYR A 7 -0.89 4.87 11.71
C TYR A 7 -1.33 3.67 10.90
N ILE A 8 -1.45 2.55 11.62
CA ILE A 8 -2.09 1.34 11.11
C ILE A 8 -3.40 1.23 11.86
N TYR A 9 -4.48 1.09 11.12
CA TYR A 9 -5.77 0.74 11.66
C TYR A 9 -6.00 -0.75 11.43
N ILE A 10 -6.11 -1.50 12.52
CA ILE A 10 -6.40 -2.94 12.46
C ILE A 10 -7.86 -3.08 12.84
N TYR A 11 -8.67 -3.44 11.85
CA TYR A 11 -10.08 -3.67 12.08
C TYR A 11 -10.32 -5.15 12.30
N ILE A 12 -10.83 -5.46 13.48
CA ILE A 12 -11.22 -6.81 13.88
C ILE A 12 -12.74 -6.84 13.83
N TYR A 13 -13.27 -7.62 12.89
CA TYR A 13 -14.70 -7.75 12.71
C TYR A 13 -15.25 -8.92 13.51
N ASP A 14 -16.36 -8.66 14.17
CA ASP A 14 -17.19 -9.66 14.83
C ASP A 14 -18.39 -9.93 13.91
N CYS A 15 -18.44 -11.11 13.30
CA CYS A 15 -19.52 -11.44 12.36
C CYS A 15 -20.91 -11.42 13.03
N ALA A 16 -20.99 -11.45 14.37
CA ALA A 16 -22.25 -11.27 15.10
C ALA A 16 -22.79 -9.83 15.05
N LYS A 17 -22.00 -8.84 14.63
CA LYS A 17 -22.39 -7.42 14.56
C LYS A 17 -22.06 -6.82 13.20
N LYS A 18 -23.07 -6.63 12.36
CA LYS A 18 -22.92 -5.84 11.11
C LYS A 18 -22.38 -4.44 11.44
N PRO A 19 -21.34 -3.94 10.74
CA PRO A 19 -20.83 -2.61 11.01
C PRO A 19 -21.84 -1.59 10.53
N LYS A 20 -21.85 -0.44 11.19
CA LYS A 20 -22.64 0.69 10.72
C LYS A 20 -21.96 1.26 9.48
N ILE A 21 -22.70 1.34 8.38
CA ILE A 21 -22.28 1.98 7.11
C ILE A 21 -22.28 3.49 7.35
N GLU A 22 -21.27 3.98 8.05
CA GLU A 22 -21.08 5.40 8.34
C GLU A 22 -19.61 5.77 8.28
N LYS A 23 -19.35 6.99 7.81
CA LYS A 23 -18.01 7.57 7.86
C LYS A 23 -17.71 7.98 9.29
N THR A 24 -16.60 7.49 9.85
CA THR A 24 -16.14 7.84 11.19
C THR A 24 -14.70 8.36 11.14
N THR A 25 -14.43 9.48 11.78
CA THR A 25 -13.06 9.96 12.00
C THR A 25 -12.32 9.01 12.95
N VAL A 26 -11.21 8.45 12.49
CA VAL A 26 -10.35 7.55 13.28
C VAL A 26 -9.22 8.33 13.92
N PHE A 27 -8.60 9.23 13.17
CA PHE A 27 -7.51 10.07 13.64
C PHE A 27 -7.75 11.52 13.22
N LEU A 28 -7.60 12.47 14.16
CA LEU A 28 -7.80 13.89 13.91
C LEU A 28 -6.50 14.64 14.14
N SER A 29 -6.00 15.31 13.09
CA SER A 29 -4.80 16.14 13.16
C SER A 29 -5.03 17.40 14.00
N LYS A 30 -3.98 17.80 14.72
CA LYS A 30 -3.91 19.00 15.54
C LYS A 30 -2.68 19.81 15.14
N HIS A 31 -2.57 21.04 15.65
CA HIS A 31 -1.54 22.00 15.23
C HIS A 31 -0.10 21.47 15.28
N GLU A 32 0.21 20.56 16.21
CA GLU A 32 1.56 19.99 16.40
C GLU A 32 1.68 18.53 15.95
N GLU A 33 0.57 17.87 15.63
CA GLU A 33 0.49 16.43 15.35
C GLU A 33 -0.36 16.18 14.12
N VAL A 34 0.27 15.71 13.04
CA VAL A 34 -0.44 15.42 11.79
C VAL A 34 -0.42 13.92 11.53
N TYR A 35 -1.60 13.35 11.31
CA TYR A 35 -1.81 11.94 11.05
C TYR A 35 -1.87 11.72 9.55
N ARG A 36 -0.97 10.88 9.02
CA ARG A 36 -0.89 10.59 7.58
C ARG A 36 -0.58 9.13 7.30
N ILE A 37 -0.72 8.76 6.03
CA ILE A 37 -0.28 7.47 5.49
C ILE A 37 -1.07 6.32 6.12
N PRO A 38 -2.38 6.22 5.80
CA PRO A 38 -3.25 5.17 6.31
C PRO A 38 -2.79 3.80 5.82
N ALA A 39 -2.84 2.81 6.71
CA ALA A 39 -2.80 1.41 6.34
C ALA A 39 -3.87 0.63 7.11
N LEU A 40 -4.56 -0.26 6.42
CA LEU A 40 -5.72 -1.00 6.87
C LEU A 40 -5.48 -2.48 6.64
N VAL A 41 -5.72 -3.29 7.66
CA VAL A 41 -5.74 -4.75 7.50
C VAL A 41 -6.93 -5.33 8.24
N PHE A 42 -7.50 -6.35 7.63
CA PHE A 42 -8.67 -7.07 8.13
C PHE A 42 -8.27 -8.47 8.61
N ASP A 43 -8.71 -8.82 9.81
CA ASP A 43 -8.56 -10.14 10.42
C ASP A 43 -9.94 -10.67 10.84
N ASN A 44 -10.42 -11.73 10.16
CA ASN A 44 -11.68 -12.39 10.50
C ASN A 44 -11.46 -13.43 11.61
N LYS A 45 -11.88 -13.10 12.84
CA LYS A 45 -11.56 -13.88 14.05
C LYS A 45 -12.46 -15.08 14.32
N GLU A 46 -13.66 -15.15 13.75
CA GLU A 46 -14.59 -16.22 14.12
C GLU A 46 -14.19 -17.60 13.57
N LYS A 47 -13.58 -17.67 12.37
CA LYS A 47 -13.19 -18.96 11.76
C LYS A 47 -11.84 -19.50 12.24
N THR A 48 -11.01 -18.68 12.89
CA THR A 48 -9.57 -18.96 13.08
C THR A 48 -9.17 -19.28 14.51
N HIS A 49 -10.05 -19.10 15.49
CA HIS A 49 -9.71 -19.15 16.92
C HIS A 49 -10.67 -19.99 17.79
N GLU A 50 -11.12 -21.14 17.29
CA GLU A 50 -11.91 -22.13 18.07
C GLU A 50 -11.24 -22.51 19.42
N ASN A 51 -9.92 -22.38 19.52
CA ASN A 51 -9.13 -22.73 20.71
C ASN A 51 -8.88 -21.58 21.71
N TRP A 52 -9.40 -20.36 21.48
CA TRP A 52 -9.22 -19.24 22.42
C TRP A 52 -10.28 -19.21 23.51
N LYS A 53 -9.89 -18.82 24.73
CA LYS A 53 -10.82 -18.72 25.86
C LYS A 53 -11.88 -17.62 25.60
N PRO A 54 -13.14 -17.80 26.03
CA PRO A 54 -14.21 -16.81 25.84
C PRO A 54 -13.88 -15.39 26.34
N GLU A 55 -13.08 -15.26 27.38
CA GLU A 55 -12.62 -13.97 27.93
C GLU A 55 -11.66 -13.25 26.97
N GLN A 56 -10.77 -14.00 26.29
CA GLN A 56 -9.86 -13.46 25.28
C GLN A 56 -10.62 -13.01 24.02
N ARG A 57 -11.72 -13.71 23.68
CA ARG A 57 -12.65 -13.32 22.61
C ARG A 57 -13.42 -12.04 22.99
N ARG A 58 -13.91 -11.92 24.22
CA ARG A 58 -14.68 -10.76 24.70
C ARG A 58 -13.89 -9.45 24.78
N GLU A 59 -12.61 -9.50 25.14
CA GLU A 59 -11.71 -8.32 25.12
C GLU A 59 -11.49 -7.76 23.72
N LEU A 60 -11.57 -8.60 22.68
CA LEU A 60 -11.47 -8.20 21.28
C LEU A 60 -12.82 -7.70 20.73
N VAL A 61 -13.93 -8.32 21.17
CA VAL A 61 -15.31 -7.97 20.80
C VAL A 61 -15.79 -6.63 21.39
N HIS A 62 -15.20 -6.18 22.50
CA HIS A 62 -15.47 -4.86 23.10
C HIS A 62 -14.45 -3.81 22.71
N SER A 63 -13.40 -4.18 22.02
CA SER A 63 -12.41 -3.23 21.63
C SER A 63 -12.81 -2.59 20.29
N LYS A 64 -13.55 -1.47 20.40
CA LYS A 64 -13.21 -0.26 19.60
C LYS A 64 -11.77 0.21 19.91
N LYS A 65 -10.83 -0.71 20.18
CA LYS A 65 -9.43 -0.40 20.23
C LYS A 65 -9.03 -0.23 18.77
N LEU A 66 -8.97 1.04 18.34
CA LEU A 66 -7.67 1.55 17.89
C LEU A 66 -6.63 0.75 18.66
N ILE A 67 -5.67 0.09 18.02
CA ILE A 67 -4.46 -0.22 18.78
C ILE A 67 -4.00 1.16 19.28
N SER A 68 -4.30 1.39 20.56
CA SER A 68 -4.20 2.67 21.20
C SER A 68 -2.75 3.04 21.02
N ASP A 69 -2.53 4.15 20.33
CA ASP A 69 -1.20 4.66 20.06
C ASP A 69 -0.33 3.73 19.20
N SER A 70 -0.46 3.82 17.87
CA SER A 70 0.65 3.43 16.97
C SER A 70 1.97 4.16 17.33
N LYS A 71 1.88 5.27 18.09
CA LYS A 71 2.98 5.92 18.79
C LYS A 71 3.82 4.94 19.64
N GLU A 72 3.30 3.80 20.10
CA GLU A 72 4.04 2.83 20.93
C GLU A 72 4.45 1.53 20.21
N ILE A 73 3.80 1.12 19.12
CA ILE A 73 4.10 -0.18 18.47
C ILE A 73 5.45 -0.14 17.74
N VAL A 74 5.69 0.89 16.94
CA VAL A 74 6.95 1.10 16.22
C VAL A 74 7.43 2.51 16.49
N THR A 75 8.28 2.65 17.50
CA THR A 75 8.93 3.93 17.81
C THR A 75 10.28 4.03 17.11
N LYS A 76 10.85 5.25 17.10
CA LYS A 76 12.28 5.44 16.77
C LYS A 76 13.20 4.54 17.59
N LYS A 77 12.86 4.24 18.84
CA LYS A 77 13.65 3.37 19.71
C LYS A 77 13.67 1.94 19.20
N ASN A 78 12.54 1.43 18.70
CA ASN A 78 12.49 0.12 18.04
C ASN A 78 13.36 0.13 16.78
N LEU A 79 13.36 1.22 16.01
CA LEU A 79 14.08 1.33 14.74
C LEU A 79 15.53 1.85 14.85
N LYS A 80 16.22 1.60 15.97
CA LYS A 80 17.62 2.03 16.19
C LYS A 80 17.84 3.54 15.96
N GLY A 81 16.86 4.38 16.33
CA GLY A 81 16.87 5.83 16.15
C GLY A 81 16.34 6.32 14.80
N LYS A 82 16.01 5.44 13.86
CA LYS A 82 15.45 5.79 12.54
C LYS A 82 13.97 6.15 12.64
N ARG A 83 13.52 7.12 11.84
CA ARG A 83 12.12 7.57 11.78
C ARG A 83 11.25 6.52 11.06
N PRO A 84 10.21 5.96 11.70
CA PRO A 84 9.28 5.05 11.04
C PRO A 84 8.51 5.77 9.93
N MET A 85 8.41 5.15 8.75
CA MET A 85 7.56 5.57 7.66
C MET A 85 6.95 4.38 6.93
N ASN A 86 5.87 4.65 6.17
CA ASN A 86 5.19 3.73 5.26
C ASN A 86 4.85 2.35 5.85
N PRO A 87 3.79 2.25 6.68
CA PRO A 87 3.27 0.99 7.16
C PRO A 87 2.73 0.17 5.99
N CYS A 88 3.10 -1.10 6.01
CA CYS A 88 2.62 -2.10 5.08
C CYS A 88 2.25 -3.37 5.85
N PRO A 89 1.03 -3.45 6.40
CA PRO A 89 0.56 -4.64 7.10
C PRO A 89 0.20 -5.76 6.11
N ILE A 90 0.46 -7.01 6.49
CA ILE A 90 0.04 -8.22 5.76
C ILE A 90 -0.50 -9.22 6.77
N TYR A 91 -1.77 -9.59 6.63
CA TYR A 91 -2.32 -10.71 7.40
C TYR A 91 -2.11 -12.02 6.64
N ALA A 92 -1.17 -12.84 7.13
CA ALA A 92 -0.90 -14.16 6.60
C ALA A 92 -1.91 -15.17 7.17
N LYS A 93 -2.98 -15.42 6.41
CA LYS A 93 -4.07 -16.35 6.75
C LYS A 93 -3.55 -17.76 7.11
N LYS A 94 -2.57 -18.29 6.37
CA LYS A 94 -2.05 -19.65 6.60
C LYS A 94 -1.35 -19.83 7.95
N SER A 95 -0.67 -18.80 8.45
CA SER A 95 0.09 -18.84 9.70
C SER A 95 -0.61 -18.09 10.85
N HIS A 96 -1.79 -17.51 10.61
CA HIS A 96 -2.49 -16.59 11.51
C HIS A 96 -1.57 -15.53 12.11
N THR A 97 -0.69 -14.98 11.26
CA THR A 97 0.31 -14.01 11.68
C THR A 97 0.08 -12.72 10.93
N LEU A 98 -0.06 -11.63 11.67
CA LEU A 98 -0.03 -10.30 11.11
C LEU A 98 1.42 -9.80 11.12
N TYR A 99 1.93 -9.50 9.94
CA TYR A 99 3.21 -8.84 9.73
C TYR A 99 2.97 -7.36 9.50
N LEU A 100 3.86 -6.53 10.03
CA LEU A 100 3.91 -5.12 9.73
C LEU A 100 5.29 -4.79 9.20
N PHE A 101 5.38 -4.48 7.91
CA PHE A 101 6.57 -3.94 7.29
C PHE A 101 6.57 -2.41 7.40
N VAL A 102 7.72 -1.83 7.66
CA VAL A 102 7.93 -0.38 7.75
C VAL A 102 9.31 -0.02 7.25
N ILE A 103 9.48 1.18 6.70
CA ILE A 103 10.81 1.74 6.51
C ILE A 103 11.23 2.58 7.71
N GLY A 104 12.52 2.54 8.04
CA GLY A 104 13.16 3.46 8.97
C GLY A 104 14.13 4.36 8.22
N VAL A 105 13.95 5.68 8.30
CA VAL A 105 14.87 6.67 7.68
C VAL A 105 15.76 7.32 8.74
N GLU A 106 17.07 7.40 8.49
CA GLU A 106 18.03 7.97 9.45
C GLU A 106 17.77 9.47 9.74
N GLY A 107 17.61 9.80 11.03
CA GLY A 107 17.51 11.18 11.52
C GLY A 107 16.37 11.99 10.91
N ILE A 108 16.72 13.13 10.30
CA ILE A 108 15.82 14.06 9.61
C ILE A 108 16.12 14.14 8.11
N ILE A 109 16.87 13.17 7.57
CA ILE A 109 17.33 13.19 6.19
C ILE A 109 16.12 13.11 5.26
N PRO A 110 15.89 14.11 4.39
CA PRO A 110 14.77 14.09 3.46
C PRO A 110 15.02 13.11 2.31
N GLU A 111 13.94 12.54 1.77
CA GLU A 111 13.96 11.67 0.58
C GLU A 111 14.68 12.36 -0.60
N ALA A 112 14.35 13.63 -0.87
CA ALA A 112 15.01 14.42 -1.90
C ALA A 112 16.54 14.51 -1.72
N GLY A 113 17.02 14.52 -0.47
CA GLY A 113 18.45 14.50 -0.17
C GLY A 113 19.10 13.16 -0.52
N GLN A 114 18.45 12.05 -0.17
CA GLN A 114 18.91 10.70 -0.53
C GLN A 114 18.98 10.53 -2.05
N ILE A 115 17.92 10.95 -2.76
CA ILE A 115 17.86 10.93 -4.24
C ILE A 115 18.96 11.82 -4.84
N PHE A 116 19.13 13.03 -4.32
CA PHE A 116 20.11 13.97 -4.84
C PHE A 116 21.55 13.46 -4.70
N TRP A 117 21.89 12.91 -3.53
CA TRP A 117 23.24 12.44 -3.25
C TRP A 117 23.50 10.98 -3.67
N GLY A 118 22.45 10.23 -4.01
CA GLY A 118 22.55 8.80 -4.29
C GLY A 118 22.93 7.96 -3.06
N ILE A 119 22.65 8.46 -1.85
CA ILE A 119 23.04 7.83 -0.59
C ILE A 119 21.79 7.32 0.12
N ASN A 120 21.63 6.01 0.14
CA ASN A 120 20.52 5.35 0.81
C ASN A 120 20.64 5.46 2.33
N LYS A 121 19.60 6.00 2.95
CA LYS A 121 19.44 6.14 4.41
C LYS A 121 18.14 5.53 4.91
N ALA A 122 17.44 4.78 4.04
CA ALA A 122 16.27 4.00 4.35
C ALA A 122 16.66 2.55 4.67
N SER A 123 15.90 1.91 5.54
CA SER A 123 16.09 0.52 5.94
C SER A 123 14.75 -0.14 6.14
N LEU A 124 14.62 -1.41 5.75
CA LEU A 124 13.38 -2.16 5.86
C LEU A 124 13.36 -2.92 7.19
N PHE A 125 12.25 -2.83 7.89
CA PHE A 125 12.02 -3.57 9.12
C PHE A 125 10.68 -4.27 9.07
N PHE A 126 10.55 -5.30 9.90
CA PHE A 126 9.24 -5.83 10.23
C PHE A 126 9.12 -6.16 11.72
N ILE A 127 7.86 -6.18 12.17
CA ILE A 127 7.43 -6.81 13.42
C ILE A 127 6.22 -7.70 13.11
N SER A 128 5.93 -8.65 13.99
CA SER A 128 4.78 -9.54 13.80
C SER A 128 4.04 -9.83 15.10
N THR A 129 2.76 -10.19 14.96
CA THR A 129 1.86 -10.56 16.05
C THR A 129 1.00 -11.75 15.62
N LYS A 130 0.72 -12.65 16.58
CA LYS A 130 -0.17 -13.81 16.40
C LYS A 130 -1.45 -13.73 17.24
N ASP A 131 -1.61 -12.66 18.02
CA ASP A 131 -2.70 -12.48 18.96
C ASP A 131 -3.56 -11.24 18.64
N GLY A 132 -3.54 -10.82 17.37
CA GLY A 132 -4.30 -9.69 16.87
C GLY A 132 -3.79 -8.35 17.38
N GLY A 133 -2.47 -8.22 17.57
CA GLY A 133 -1.81 -6.98 17.97
C GLY A 133 -1.76 -6.72 19.47
N LYS A 134 -2.09 -7.72 20.32
CA LYS A 134 -1.95 -7.57 21.79
C LYS A 134 -0.48 -7.63 22.21
N THR A 135 0.30 -8.51 21.59
CA THR A 135 1.75 -8.60 21.77
C THR A 135 2.45 -8.65 20.42
N TRP A 136 3.67 -8.11 20.37
CA TRP A 136 4.49 -8.02 19.17
C TRP A 136 5.87 -8.62 19.43
N ASN A 137 6.40 -9.30 18.42
CA ASN A 137 7.76 -9.80 18.44
C ASN A 137 8.80 -8.67 18.34
N ASP A 138 10.03 -8.99 18.68
CA ASP A 138 11.16 -8.09 18.49
C ASP A 138 11.32 -7.68 17.03
N ILE A 139 11.68 -6.41 16.85
CA ILE A 139 11.89 -5.82 15.53
C ILE A 139 13.08 -6.43 14.82
N THR A 140 12.85 -6.81 13.57
CA THR A 140 13.88 -7.40 12.71
C THR A 140 14.17 -6.46 11.54
N GLU A 141 15.45 -6.17 11.30
CA GLU A 141 15.92 -5.41 10.15
C GLU A 141 16.17 -6.38 8.99
N LEU A 142 15.59 -6.11 7.81
CA LEU A 142 15.65 -6.97 6.62
C LEU A 142 16.47 -6.36 5.48
N THR A 143 17.01 -5.15 5.67
CA THR A 143 17.71 -4.40 4.61
C THR A 143 18.83 -5.20 3.94
N ASP A 144 19.64 -5.90 4.72
CA ASP A 144 20.79 -6.66 4.20
C ASP A 144 20.39 -7.94 3.46
N ASN A 145 19.16 -8.42 3.65
CA ASN A 145 18.62 -9.57 2.94
C ASN A 145 18.27 -9.20 1.48
N LEU A 146 18.14 -7.90 1.18
CA LEU A 146 17.81 -7.38 -0.14
C LEU A 146 19.06 -6.71 -0.75
N SER A 147 19.93 -7.51 -1.37
CA SER A 147 21.21 -7.05 -1.94
C SER A 147 21.07 -5.85 -2.90
N GLN A 148 19.95 -5.75 -3.60
CA GLN A 148 19.64 -4.70 -4.57
C GLN A 148 19.43 -3.32 -3.93
N VAL A 149 19.07 -3.25 -2.64
CA VAL A 149 18.90 -1.99 -1.89
C VAL A 149 20.17 -1.15 -1.88
N LYS A 150 21.35 -1.80 -2.01
CA LYS A 150 22.65 -1.13 -2.11
C LYS A 150 22.81 -0.30 -3.38
N ASN A 151 22.03 -0.60 -4.42
CA ASN A 151 22.04 0.08 -5.71
C ASN A 151 20.91 1.10 -5.83
N TRP A 152 20.24 1.45 -4.74
CA TRP A 152 19.15 2.42 -4.74
C TRP A 152 19.57 3.67 -3.99
N ALA A 153 19.21 4.84 -4.50
CA ALA A 153 19.35 6.10 -3.79
C ALA A 153 18.43 6.15 -2.58
N THR A 154 17.21 5.60 -2.70
CA THR A 154 16.27 5.35 -1.60
C THR A 154 15.15 4.43 -2.09
N PHE A 155 14.31 3.94 -1.18
CA PHE A 155 13.16 3.09 -1.49
C PHE A 155 12.12 3.20 -0.39
N ALA A 156 10.90 2.75 -0.68
CA ALA A 156 9.88 2.53 0.34
C ALA A 156 8.97 1.34 -0.01
N VAL A 157 8.25 0.85 1.01
CA VAL A 157 7.19 -0.15 0.85
C VAL A 157 5.83 0.53 0.87
N GLY A 158 4.81 -0.09 0.25
CA GLY A 158 3.45 0.42 0.11
C GLY A 158 3.42 1.92 -0.21
N PRO A 159 2.84 2.77 0.68
CA PRO A 159 2.11 2.43 1.90
C PRO A 159 0.74 1.83 1.59
N GLY A 160 0.10 1.27 2.60
CA GLY A 160 -1.14 0.51 2.45
C GLY A 160 -0.90 -0.98 2.68
N HIS A 161 -1.88 -1.84 2.49
CA HIS A 161 -1.73 -3.27 2.75
C HIS A 161 -0.83 -3.98 1.72
N GLY A 162 -0.22 -5.08 2.16
CA GLY A 162 0.34 -6.09 1.24
C GLY A 162 -0.55 -7.33 1.20
N VAL A 163 -0.16 -8.32 0.39
CA VAL A 163 -1.03 -9.47 0.06
C VAL A 163 -0.36 -10.79 0.42
N GLN A 164 -1.14 -11.75 0.90
CA GLN A 164 -0.79 -13.18 0.82
C GLN A 164 -1.55 -13.80 -0.36
N THR A 165 -0.82 -14.34 -1.33
CA THR A 165 -1.41 -15.05 -2.49
C THR A 165 -2.10 -16.33 -2.06
N GLU A 166 -2.90 -16.92 -2.95
CA GLU A 166 -3.51 -18.23 -2.72
C GLU A 166 -2.46 -19.33 -2.43
N THR A 167 -1.31 -19.26 -3.11
CA THR A 167 -0.17 -20.17 -2.89
C THR A 167 0.50 -19.97 -1.52
N GLY A 168 0.21 -18.86 -0.82
CA GLY A 168 0.71 -18.56 0.52
C GLY A 168 1.92 -17.63 0.54
N ARG A 169 2.41 -17.22 -0.62
CA ARG A 169 3.50 -16.26 -0.78
C ARG A 169 3.07 -14.90 -0.24
N LEU A 170 3.93 -14.28 0.55
CA LEU A 170 3.75 -12.91 1.03
C LEU A 170 4.31 -11.94 0.00
N ILE A 171 3.57 -10.89 -0.35
CA ILE A 171 3.97 -9.85 -1.29
C ILE A 171 3.82 -8.49 -0.61
N VAL A 172 4.95 -7.78 -0.51
CA VAL A 172 5.08 -6.41 -0.02
C VAL A 172 5.26 -5.49 -1.24
N PRO A 173 4.27 -4.64 -1.60
CA PRO A 173 4.47 -3.63 -2.63
C PRO A 173 5.62 -2.68 -2.25
N ALA A 174 6.39 -2.24 -3.23
CA ALA A 174 7.49 -1.30 -3.01
C ALA A 174 7.77 -0.44 -4.23
N TYR A 175 8.57 0.61 -4.05
CA TYR A 175 9.17 1.37 -5.13
C TYR A 175 10.58 1.78 -4.74
N ALA A 176 11.47 1.92 -5.74
CA ALA A 176 12.84 2.31 -5.52
C ALA A 176 13.30 3.35 -6.53
N TYR A 177 14.18 4.25 -6.08
CA TYR A 177 14.97 5.12 -6.95
C TYR A 177 16.32 4.46 -7.15
N PRO A 178 16.66 3.96 -8.34
CA PRO A 178 17.99 3.41 -8.57
C PRO A 178 19.05 4.51 -8.42
N SER A 179 20.22 4.16 -7.90
CA SER A 179 21.32 5.12 -7.73
C SER A 179 21.91 5.52 -9.08
N CYS A 180 22.47 6.74 -9.12
CA CYS A 180 23.15 7.27 -10.30
C CYS A 180 24.40 6.43 -10.64
N CYS A 181 24.78 6.37 -11.93
CA CYS A 181 25.98 5.66 -12.44
C CYS A 181 27.23 5.81 -11.56
N SER A 182 28.10 4.78 -11.54
CA SER A 182 29.47 4.79 -10.95
C SER A 182 30.36 5.97 -11.41
N CYS A 183 30.02 6.59 -12.54
CA CYS A 183 30.48 7.90 -12.99
C CYS A 183 30.46 8.99 -11.89
N CYS A 184 29.61 8.81 -10.86
CA CYS A 184 29.33 9.73 -9.76
C CYS A 184 29.85 9.24 -8.40
N GLU A 185 30.85 8.34 -8.37
CA GLU A 185 31.53 7.93 -7.14
C GLU A 185 31.95 9.16 -6.29
N GLY A 186 31.50 9.19 -5.04
CA GLY A 186 31.70 10.33 -4.13
C GLY A 186 30.46 11.17 -3.83
N GLY A 187 29.28 10.76 -4.31
CA GLY A 187 27.99 11.24 -3.81
C GLY A 187 27.79 12.74 -4.02
N ARG A 188 28.18 13.27 -5.17
CA ARG A 188 27.78 14.61 -5.62
C ARG A 188 26.98 14.45 -6.91
N ARG A 189 25.80 15.06 -7.00
CA ARG A 189 25.26 15.38 -8.34
C ARG A 189 26.37 16.02 -9.16
N CYS A 190 26.37 15.76 -10.47
CA CYS A 190 27.20 16.47 -11.44
C CYS A 190 26.95 17.99 -11.35
N LEU A 191 27.57 18.67 -10.39
CA LEU A 191 27.71 20.13 -10.34
C LEU A 191 28.62 20.60 -11.48
N ALA A 192 29.38 19.68 -12.07
CA ALA A 192 30.09 19.88 -13.31
C ALA A 192 29.24 19.42 -14.50
N THR A 193 28.35 20.28 -14.96
CA THR A 193 27.94 20.34 -16.37
C THR A 193 29.13 20.53 -17.33
N LEU A 194 30.37 20.62 -16.82
CA LEU A 194 31.61 20.81 -17.58
C LEU A 194 32.53 19.58 -17.64
N PHE A 195 32.33 18.53 -16.83
CA PHE A 195 33.28 17.40 -16.76
C PHE A 195 32.66 16.00 -16.64
N CYS A 196 31.33 15.85 -16.74
CA CYS A 196 30.78 14.53 -17.02
C CYS A 196 31.04 14.18 -18.48
N TRP A 197 31.68 13.02 -18.74
CA TRP A 197 31.92 12.52 -20.10
C TRP A 197 30.63 12.16 -20.86
N CYS A 198 29.46 12.35 -20.23
CA CYS A 198 28.13 12.11 -20.79
C CYS A 198 27.65 13.16 -21.83
N GLY A 199 28.53 14.05 -22.29
CA GLY A 199 28.32 14.89 -23.47
C GLY A 199 27.75 16.29 -23.20
N PRO A 200 27.88 17.24 -24.15
CA PRO A 200 27.64 18.67 -23.94
C PRO A 200 26.16 19.09 -23.86
N PHE A 201 25.22 18.14 -23.75
CA PHE A 201 23.77 18.38 -23.74
C PHE A 201 23.11 18.20 -22.36
N GLY A 202 23.91 18.18 -21.28
CA GLY A 202 23.40 18.08 -19.91
C GLY A 202 23.02 16.65 -19.51
N CYS A 203 22.88 16.42 -18.21
CA CYS A 203 22.51 15.12 -17.66
C CYS A 203 21.11 14.71 -18.17
N THR A 204 21.08 13.87 -19.20
CA THR A 204 19.86 13.22 -19.67
C THR A 204 19.41 12.16 -18.64
N ASN A 205 18.17 11.66 -18.78
CA ASN A 205 17.52 10.61 -17.94
C ASN A 205 18.36 9.34 -17.70
N TYR A 206 19.51 9.19 -18.34
CA TYR A 206 20.43 8.06 -18.21
C TYR A 206 21.38 8.16 -17.01
N CYS A 207 21.66 9.37 -16.48
CA CYS A 207 22.51 9.50 -15.30
C CYS A 207 21.72 9.27 -14.00
N CYS A 208 20.53 9.86 -13.86
CA CYS A 208 19.66 9.67 -12.69
C CYS A 208 18.42 8.87 -13.13
N PRO A 209 18.43 7.54 -13.01
CA PRO A 209 17.33 6.72 -13.46
C PRO A 209 16.04 7.06 -12.70
N PRO A 210 14.88 7.04 -13.38
CA PRO A 210 13.60 7.32 -12.73
C PRO A 210 13.25 6.24 -11.69
N PRO A 211 12.32 6.53 -10.76
CA PRO A 211 11.83 5.52 -9.85
C PRO A 211 10.94 4.51 -10.57
N HIS A 212 10.94 3.28 -10.04
CA HIS A 212 10.07 2.21 -10.50
C HIS A 212 9.46 1.48 -9.31
N ALA A 213 8.17 1.19 -9.41
CA ALA A 213 7.48 0.26 -8.55
C ALA A 213 8.03 -1.17 -8.76
N LEU A 214 8.01 -1.96 -7.71
CA LEU A 214 8.40 -3.37 -7.69
C LEU A 214 7.64 -4.09 -6.57
N ILE A 215 7.93 -5.37 -6.44
CA ILE A 215 7.43 -6.20 -5.35
C ILE A 215 8.60 -6.83 -4.59
N ILE A 216 8.43 -6.95 -3.29
CA ILE A 216 9.31 -7.74 -2.43
C ILE A 216 8.46 -8.91 -1.94
N TYR A 217 8.96 -10.15 -2.01
CA TYR A 217 8.14 -11.32 -1.71
C TYR A 217 8.89 -12.37 -0.88
N SER A 218 8.14 -13.28 -0.27
CA SER A 218 8.69 -14.48 0.35
C SER A 218 7.76 -15.69 0.22
N ASP A 219 8.37 -16.84 -0.10
CA ASP A 219 7.71 -18.14 -0.27
C ASP A 219 7.60 -18.93 1.05
N ASN A 220 8.60 -18.83 1.92
CA ASN A 220 8.83 -19.80 2.99
C ASN A 220 8.69 -19.19 4.39
N ASP A 221 9.25 -17.99 4.60
CA ASP A 221 9.19 -17.27 5.87
C ASP A 221 9.41 -15.77 5.70
N GLU A 222 8.96 -14.96 6.65
CA GLU A 222 9.05 -13.49 6.57
C GLU A 222 10.48 -12.91 6.53
N LYS A 223 11.52 -13.74 6.75
CA LYS A 223 12.92 -13.30 6.82
C LYS A 223 13.63 -13.48 5.48
N SER A 224 13.24 -14.46 4.68
CA SER A 224 13.83 -14.79 3.38
C SER A 224 13.25 -13.98 2.23
N LEU A 225 13.24 -12.65 2.36
CA LEU A 225 12.72 -11.76 1.33
C LEU A 225 13.57 -11.79 0.05
N LYS A 226 12.88 -11.77 -1.09
CA LYS A 226 13.44 -11.64 -2.43
C LYS A 226 12.85 -10.40 -3.10
N ASN A 227 13.59 -9.81 -4.02
CA ASN A 227 13.07 -8.75 -4.88
C ASN A 227 12.53 -9.36 -6.17
N GLY A 228 11.31 -8.99 -6.54
CA GLY A 228 10.77 -9.23 -7.86
C GLY A 228 11.29 -8.24 -8.89
N LYS A 229 10.74 -8.30 -10.09
CA LYS A 229 11.09 -7.35 -11.17
C LYS A 229 10.44 -5.98 -10.94
N MET A 230 11.17 -4.94 -11.31
CA MET A 230 10.63 -3.57 -11.39
C MET A 230 9.70 -3.43 -12.60
N LEU A 231 8.72 -2.54 -12.51
CA LEU A 231 7.93 -2.11 -13.65
C LEU A 231 8.80 -1.35 -14.65
N GLU A 232 8.59 -1.54 -15.95
CA GLU A 232 9.33 -0.80 -16.99
C GLU A 232 8.99 0.70 -17.00
N GLU A 233 7.74 1.03 -16.68
CA GLU A 233 7.25 2.41 -16.67
C GLU A 233 7.65 3.12 -15.36
N THR A 234 8.02 4.39 -15.47
CA THR A 234 8.32 5.23 -14.31
C THR A 234 7.12 5.29 -13.37
N SER A 235 7.35 4.91 -12.12
CA SER A 235 6.29 4.68 -11.14
C SER A 235 6.79 4.86 -9.71
N LEU A 236 5.84 5.11 -8.79
CA LEU A 236 6.08 5.40 -7.37
C LEU A 236 5.25 4.44 -6.50
N GLU A 237 4.64 4.91 -5.41
CA GLU A 237 3.81 4.10 -4.51
C GLU A 237 2.82 3.21 -5.28
N CYS A 238 2.77 1.93 -4.94
CA CYS A 238 1.92 0.95 -5.58
C CYS A 238 1.22 0.06 -4.55
N GLU A 239 0.15 -0.59 -5.00
CA GLU A 239 -0.48 -1.71 -4.31
C GLU A 239 -0.68 -2.88 -5.28
N ILE A 240 -0.79 -4.07 -4.69
CA ILE A 240 -0.87 -5.35 -5.41
C ILE A 240 -2.17 -6.03 -5.08
N ALA A 241 -2.80 -6.64 -6.08
CA ALA A 241 -3.92 -7.56 -5.89
C ALA A 241 -3.71 -8.83 -6.73
N GLU A 242 -4.26 -9.95 -6.26
CA GLU A 242 -4.33 -11.16 -7.07
C GLU A 242 -5.61 -11.12 -7.92
N ILE A 243 -5.49 -11.38 -9.22
CA ILE A 243 -6.63 -11.46 -10.15
C ILE A 243 -6.67 -12.82 -10.83
N SER A 244 -7.80 -13.14 -11.46
CA SER A 244 -7.91 -14.29 -12.37
C SER A 244 -7.91 -13.81 -13.81
N ASP A 245 -7.17 -14.50 -14.68
CA ASP A 245 -7.35 -14.36 -16.12
C ASP A 245 -8.57 -15.15 -16.62
N GLU A 246 -8.83 -15.09 -17.93
CA GLU A 246 -9.95 -15.78 -18.58
C GLU A 246 -9.88 -17.31 -18.45
N GLN A 247 -8.69 -17.86 -18.25
CA GLN A 247 -8.47 -19.29 -18.06
C GLN A 247 -8.59 -19.70 -16.57
N GLY A 248 -8.78 -18.72 -15.68
CA GLY A 248 -8.86 -18.91 -14.23
C GLY A 248 -7.50 -18.95 -13.55
N GLU A 249 -6.40 -18.73 -14.27
CA GLU A 249 -5.06 -18.68 -13.70
C GLU A 249 -4.87 -17.41 -12.88
N ARG A 250 -4.12 -17.52 -11.78
CA ARG A 250 -3.85 -16.38 -10.90
C ARG A 250 -2.74 -15.52 -11.48
N LEU A 251 -2.98 -14.21 -11.55
CA LEU A 251 -2.00 -13.20 -11.91
C LEU A 251 -1.81 -12.21 -10.76
N ILE A 252 -0.62 -11.63 -10.72
CA ILE A 252 -0.28 -10.50 -9.85
C ILE A 252 -0.60 -9.23 -10.63
N TYR A 253 -1.58 -8.46 -10.16
CA TYR A 253 -1.90 -7.14 -10.67
C TYR A 253 -1.24 -6.06 -9.81
N CYS A 254 -0.62 -5.07 -10.45
CA CYS A 254 0.02 -3.93 -9.81
C CYS A 254 -0.61 -2.63 -10.31
N ASN A 255 -1.06 -1.77 -9.38
CA ASN A 255 -1.45 -0.40 -9.66
C ASN A 255 -0.47 0.55 -8.99
N ALA A 256 0.22 1.36 -9.78
CA ALA A 256 1.26 2.26 -9.31
C ALA A 256 0.96 3.73 -9.62
N ARG A 257 1.39 4.60 -8.71
CA ARG A 257 1.36 6.05 -8.88
C ARG A 257 2.32 6.46 -10.00
N SER A 258 1.91 7.48 -10.75
CA SER A 258 2.71 8.17 -11.76
C SER A 258 2.80 9.66 -11.40
N TRP A 259 3.55 10.43 -12.19
CA TRP A 259 3.71 11.88 -12.01
C TRP A 259 2.54 12.74 -12.49
N GLY A 260 1.45 12.13 -12.99
CA GLY A 260 0.28 12.82 -13.51
C GLY A 260 -0.37 12.06 -14.67
N GLY A 261 -1.54 12.54 -15.12
CA GLY A 261 -2.26 11.93 -16.25
C GLY A 261 -3.02 10.67 -15.84
N LEU A 262 -2.40 9.50 -16.02
CA LEU A 262 -3.02 8.19 -15.75
C LEU A 262 -2.15 7.34 -14.82
N ARG A 263 -2.79 6.39 -14.12
CA ARG A 263 -2.09 5.38 -13.31
C ARG A 263 -1.22 4.49 -14.19
N VAL A 264 -0.20 3.86 -13.60
CA VAL A 264 0.54 2.77 -14.23
C VAL A 264 -0.06 1.47 -13.75
N GLU A 265 -0.55 0.65 -14.68
CA GLU A 265 -1.13 -0.66 -14.38
C GLU A 265 -0.32 -1.74 -15.09
N ALA A 266 -0.06 -2.85 -14.41
CA ALA A 266 0.67 -3.96 -15.00
C ALA A 266 0.30 -5.30 -14.35
N VAL A 267 0.51 -6.39 -15.09
CA VAL A 267 0.25 -7.75 -14.64
C VAL A 267 1.46 -8.67 -14.84
N ALA A 268 1.67 -9.61 -13.92
CA ALA A 268 2.70 -10.65 -14.02
C ALA A 268 2.12 -12.02 -13.62
N LYS A 269 2.67 -13.11 -14.14
CA LYS A 269 2.25 -14.47 -13.74
C LYS A 269 2.88 -14.88 -12.41
N ASP A 270 4.14 -14.52 -12.21
CA ASP A 270 4.87 -14.73 -10.96
C ASP A 270 5.63 -13.46 -10.56
N CYS A 271 6.14 -13.42 -9.33
CA CYS A 271 6.93 -12.32 -8.80
C CYS A 271 8.28 -12.14 -9.50
N GLU A 272 8.81 -13.23 -10.08
CA GLU A 272 10.08 -13.25 -10.81
C GLU A 272 9.94 -12.84 -12.28
N ASP A 273 8.71 -12.82 -12.79
CA ASP A 273 8.40 -12.49 -14.17
C ASP A 273 8.40 -10.98 -14.44
N SER A 274 8.57 -10.62 -15.70
CA SER A 274 8.43 -9.22 -16.13
C SER A 274 6.97 -8.82 -16.16
N PHE A 275 6.68 -7.64 -15.61
CA PHE A 275 5.34 -7.06 -15.61
C PHE A 275 4.95 -6.60 -17.02
N ARG A 276 3.85 -7.14 -17.54
CA ARG A 276 3.22 -6.68 -18.78
C ARG A 276 2.34 -5.48 -18.50
N LYS A 277 2.60 -4.37 -19.19
CA LYS A 277 1.80 -3.14 -19.11
C LYS A 277 0.34 -3.39 -19.49
N VAL A 278 -0.56 -2.76 -18.73
CA VAL A 278 -2.00 -2.65 -19.00
C VAL A 278 -2.30 -1.21 -19.41
N THR A 279 -3.21 -1.04 -20.38
CA THR A 279 -3.66 0.29 -20.79
C THR A 279 -4.58 0.88 -19.73
N SER A 280 -4.04 1.78 -18.91
CA SER A 280 -4.80 2.40 -17.83
C SER A 280 -5.86 3.38 -18.35
N LYS A 281 -7.03 3.37 -17.70
CA LYS A 281 -8.06 4.43 -17.80
C LYS A 281 -8.22 5.20 -16.48
N LEU A 282 -7.50 4.79 -15.43
CA LEU A 282 -7.56 5.40 -14.11
C LEU A 282 -6.76 6.69 -14.09
N VAL A 283 -7.36 7.75 -13.57
CA VAL A 283 -6.74 9.07 -13.52
C VAL A 283 -5.67 9.16 -12.45
N GLN A 284 -4.66 9.99 -12.70
CA GLN A 284 -3.67 10.42 -11.74
C GLN A 284 -3.82 11.92 -11.47
N THR A 285 -3.68 12.34 -10.21
CA THR A 285 -3.72 13.75 -9.81
C THR A 285 -2.48 14.51 -10.31
N GLY A 286 -2.52 15.85 -10.35
CA GLY A 286 -1.51 16.66 -11.03
C GLY A 286 -0.05 16.45 -10.59
N THR A 287 0.19 16.17 -9.30
CA THR A 287 1.54 15.82 -8.76
C THR A 287 1.63 14.37 -8.27
N GLY A 288 0.63 13.57 -8.60
CA GLY A 288 0.48 12.20 -8.15
C GLY A 288 -0.11 12.06 -6.74
N CYS A 289 -0.81 10.97 -6.49
CA CYS A 289 -1.33 10.54 -5.19
C CYS A 289 -1.20 9.01 -5.08
N GLN A 290 -1.02 8.47 -3.87
CA GLN A 290 -1.22 7.04 -3.65
C GLN A 290 -2.72 6.72 -3.82
N GLY A 291 -3.01 5.46 -4.18
CA GLY A 291 -4.35 4.89 -4.21
C GLY A 291 -4.26 3.41 -3.87
N SER A 292 -5.38 2.79 -3.54
CA SER A 292 -5.43 1.42 -3.04
C SER A 292 -6.23 0.50 -3.93
N VAL A 293 -5.83 -0.77 -4.02
CA VAL A 293 -6.53 -1.80 -4.78
C VAL A 293 -6.66 -3.08 -3.97
N VAL A 294 -7.86 -3.66 -3.96
CA VAL A 294 -8.12 -4.98 -3.35
C VAL A 294 -8.83 -5.88 -4.35
N SER A 295 -8.52 -7.17 -4.31
CA SER A 295 -9.34 -8.17 -4.99
C SER A 295 -10.38 -8.79 -4.07
N PHE A 296 -11.50 -9.18 -4.65
CA PHE A 296 -12.59 -9.85 -3.95
C PHE A 296 -13.30 -10.85 -4.88
N PRO A 297 -13.90 -11.92 -4.34
CA PRO A 297 -14.69 -12.87 -5.15
C PRO A 297 -15.85 -12.17 -5.83
N ALA A 298 -16.04 -12.45 -7.12
CA ALA A 298 -17.22 -12.06 -7.86
C ALA A 298 -18.47 -12.55 -7.12
N GLN A 299 -19.48 -11.68 -7.02
CA GLN A 299 -20.66 -12.00 -6.24
C GLN A 299 -21.47 -13.15 -6.90
N PRO A 300 -22.02 -14.10 -6.11
CA PRO A 300 -22.57 -15.35 -6.64
C PRO A 300 -23.68 -15.17 -7.68
N GLU A 301 -24.44 -14.09 -7.60
CA GLU A 301 -25.56 -13.79 -8.49
C GLU A 301 -25.13 -13.42 -9.92
N GLU A 302 -23.86 -13.04 -10.11
CA GLU A 302 -23.38 -12.49 -11.39
C GLU A 302 -22.40 -13.39 -12.14
N SER A 303 -21.63 -14.25 -11.45
CA SER A 303 -20.54 -14.98 -12.12
C SER A 303 -20.94 -16.33 -12.72
N GLY A 304 -21.85 -17.09 -12.08
CA GLY A 304 -22.24 -18.44 -12.53
C GLY A 304 -21.08 -19.46 -12.66
N LEU A 305 -19.86 -19.09 -12.26
CA LEU A 305 -18.62 -19.84 -12.42
C LEU A 305 -18.12 -20.35 -11.06
N ASN A 306 -17.55 -21.57 -11.04
CA ASN A 306 -16.93 -22.17 -9.87
C ASN A 306 -15.50 -22.63 -10.21
N PRO A 307 -14.46 -22.07 -9.56
CA PRO A 307 -14.52 -20.99 -8.56
C PRO A 307 -14.91 -19.63 -9.19
N ALA A 308 -15.53 -18.76 -8.40
CA ALA A 308 -15.86 -17.41 -8.84
C ALA A 308 -14.56 -16.64 -9.18
N PRO A 309 -14.52 -15.89 -10.30
CA PRO A 309 -13.37 -15.06 -10.64
C PRO A 309 -13.17 -13.96 -9.58
N LEU A 310 -11.97 -13.40 -9.54
CA LEU A 310 -11.69 -12.24 -8.70
C LEU A 310 -11.97 -10.94 -9.45
N TRP A 311 -12.70 -10.04 -8.80
CA TRP A 311 -12.89 -8.66 -9.23
C TRP A 311 -12.00 -7.72 -8.42
N LEU A 312 -11.85 -6.48 -8.90
CA LEU A 312 -11.07 -5.46 -8.23
C LEU A 312 -11.94 -4.27 -7.80
N LEU A 313 -11.65 -3.75 -6.60
CA LEU A 313 -12.01 -2.40 -6.23
C LEU A 313 -10.74 -1.55 -6.13
N TYR A 314 -10.85 -0.31 -6.60
CA TYR A 314 -9.79 0.68 -6.52
C TYR A 314 -10.29 1.98 -5.89
N SER A 315 -9.52 2.57 -4.99
CA SER A 315 -9.82 3.88 -4.37
C SER A 315 -8.75 4.92 -4.68
N HIS A 316 -9.18 6.09 -5.15
CA HIS A 316 -8.29 7.21 -5.48
C HIS A 316 -9.05 8.53 -5.70
N PRO A 317 -8.43 9.70 -5.48
CA PRO A 317 -9.01 10.99 -5.86
C PRO A 317 -9.37 11.06 -7.35
N THR A 318 -10.54 11.60 -7.68
CA THR A 318 -11.10 11.50 -9.05
C THR A 318 -10.69 12.64 -9.97
N SER A 319 -10.06 13.70 -9.45
CA SER A 319 -9.59 14.83 -10.25
C SER A 319 -8.20 14.59 -10.84
N GLN A 320 -8.02 14.85 -12.14
CA GLN A 320 -6.72 14.80 -12.82
C GLN A 320 -5.73 15.88 -12.35
N SER A 321 -6.18 16.88 -11.58
CA SER A 321 -5.35 18.01 -11.17
C SER A 321 -5.15 18.10 -9.66
N LYS A 322 -6.17 17.76 -8.87
CA LYS A 322 -6.18 17.98 -7.42
C LYS A 322 -6.48 16.69 -6.66
N ARG A 323 -6.02 16.63 -5.42
CA ARG A 323 -6.33 15.59 -4.45
C ARG A 323 -7.69 15.85 -3.80
N VAL A 324 -8.76 15.62 -4.57
CA VAL A 324 -10.15 15.84 -4.16
C VAL A 324 -11.05 14.73 -4.67
N ASP A 325 -12.20 14.58 -4.01
CA ASP A 325 -13.30 13.71 -4.40
C ASP A 325 -12.84 12.25 -4.50
N LEU A 326 -12.63 11.59 -3.35
CA LEU A 326 -12.21 10.18 -3.30
C LEU A 326 -13.29 9.29 -3.91
N GLY A 327 -12.93 8.56 -4.97
CA GLY A 327 -13.81 7.67 -5.69
C GLY A 327 -13.47 6.20 -5.49
N ILE A 328 -14.49 5.36 -5.55
CA ILE A 328 -14.38 3.90 -5.67
C ILE A 328 -14.68 3.51 -7.12
N TYR A 329 -13.76 2.77 -7.71
CA TYR A 329 -13.84 2.22 -9.06
C TYR A 329 -13.99 0.70 -8.95
N LEU A 330 -14.89 0.14 -9.76
CA LEU A 330 -15.11 -1.29 -9.86
C LEU A 330 -14.55 -1.80 -11.19
N HIS A 331 -13.87 -2.93 -11.14
CA HIS A 331 -13.48 -3.69 -12.31
C HIS A 331 -13.98 -5.13 -12.13
N ASN A 332 -14.93 -5.51 -13.00
CA ASN A 332 -15.70 -6.76 -12.92
C ASN A 332 -15.53 -7.68 -14.14
N SER A 333 -14.56 -7.40 -15.01
CA SER A 333 -14.38 -8.11 -16.28
C SER A 333 -13.10 -8.94 -16.28
N SER A 334 -13.17 -10.16 -16.82
CA SER A 334 -11.98 -10.97 -17.10
C SER A 334 -11.24 -10.56 -18.39
N GLN A 335 -11.82 -9.66 -19.21
CA GLN A 335 -11.40 -9.46 -20.60
C GLN A 335 -10.31 -8.39 -20.78
N ASP A 336 -10.30 -7.33 -19.95
CA ASP A 336 -9.28 -6.29 -20.01
C ASP A 336 -9.10 -5.61 -18.64
N PRO A 337 -7.96 -5.80 -17.94
CA PRO A 337 -7.70 -5.21 -16.63
C PRO A 337 -7.70 -3.67 -16.61
N GLY A 338 -7.78 -3.00 -17.77
CA GLY A 338 -7.94 -1.55 -17.89
C GLY A 338 -9.39 -1.04 -17.91
N GLU A 339 -10.40 -1.92 -17.95
CA GLU A 339 -11.82 -1.51 -18.00
C GLU A 339 -12.43 -1.29 -16.62
N TRP A 340 -12.25 -0.07 -16.13
CA TRP A 340 -12.82 0.41 -14.87
C TRP A 340 -14.17 1.10 -15.06
N SER A 341 -15.04 0.98 -14.06
CA SER A 341 -16.28 1.76 -13.98
C SER A 341 -16.01 3.26 -13.87
N LYS A 342 -17.06 4.08 -14.00
CA LYS A 342 -17.03 5.44 -13.44
C LYS A 342 -16.89 5.37 -11.91
N PRO A 343 -16.25 6.37 -11.27
CA PRO A 343 -16.08 6.36 -9.83
C PRO A 343 -17.39 6.67 -9.09
N TRP A 344 -17.68 5.90 -8.06
CA TRP A 344 -18.59 6.32 -6.99
C TRP A 344 -17.83 7.20 -5.99
N VAL A 345 -18.16 8.50 -5.92
CA VAL A 345 -17.51 9.41 -4.97
C VAL A 345 -18.01 9.16 -3.55
N ILE A 346 -17.13 8.59 -2.72
CA ILE A 346 -17.41 8.28 -1.30
C ILE A 346 -17.01 9.41 -0.34
N ASN A 347 -16.14 10.32 -0.79
CA ASN A 347 -15.76 11.50 -0.02
C ASN A 347 -15.58 12.73 -0.92
N PRO A 348 -16.59 13.60 -1.03
CA PRO A 348 -16.45 14.89 -1.69
C PRO A 348 -15.45 15.80 -0.97
N GLY A 349 -14.67 16.58 -1.72
CA GLY A 349 -13.69 17.53 -1.19
C GLY A 349 -12.29 16.94 -0.96
N PRO A 350 -11.42 17.63 -0.19
CA PRO A 350 -10.03 17.25 0.02
C PRO A 350 -9.86 15.78 0.44
N SER A 351 -9.10 15.04 -0.37
CA SER A 351 -8.92 13.59 -0.25
C SER A 351 -7.52 13.19 -0.68
N GLY A 352 -6.78 12.48 0.18
CA GLY A 352 -5.39 12.09 -0.05
C GLY A 352 -5.23 10.58 -0.23
N TYR A 353 -4.31 10.01 0.53
CA TYR A 353 -3.99 8.57 0.48
C TYR A 353 -5.18 7.77 1.03
N SER A 354 -5.33 6.53 0.55
CA SER A 354 -6.39 5.63 1.00
C SER A 354 -5.89 4.20 1.05
N ASP A 355 -6.51 3.36 1.88
CA ASP A 355 -6.28 1.91 1.92
C ASP A 355 -7.60 1.16 2.08
N LEU A 356 -7.84 0.19 1.20
CA LEU A 356 -9.03 -0.65 1.15
C LEU A 356 -8.80 -1.97 1.89
N ALA A 357 -9.88 -2.52 2.45
CA ALA A 357 -9.91 -3.90 2.88
C ALA A 357 -11.23 -4.54 2.45
N TYR A 358 -11.13 -5.71 1.82
CA TYR A 358 -12.26 -6.59 1.60
C TYR A 358 -12.49 -7.47 2.83
N MET A 359 -13.76 -7.55 3.25
CA MET A 359 -14.26 -8.39 4.34
C MET A 359 -15.22 -9.43 3.77
N GLU A 360 -15.83 -10.29 4.59
CA GLU A 360 -16.77 -11.29 4.06
C GLU A 360 -18.07 -10.64 3.53
N ASP A 361 -18.78 -11.38 2.65
CA ASP A 361 -20.11 -11.04 2.13
C ASP A 361 -20.22 -9.67 1.43
N GLY A 362 -19.23 -9.32 0.61
CA GLY A 362 -19.28 -8.10 -0.20
C GLY A 362 -19.14 -6.82 0.63
N LEU A 363 -18.65 -6.91 1.87
CA LEU A 363 -18.47 -5.77 2.74
C LEU A 363 -17.03 -5.24 2.65
N PHE A 364 -16.89 -3.93 2.56
CA PHE A 364 -15.60 -3.26 2.40
C PHE A 364 -15.41 -2.19 3.47
N ALA A 365 -14.14 -1.89 3.73
CA ALA A 365 -13.72 -0.74 4.51
C ALA A 365 -12.70 0.08 3.71
N CYS A 366 -12.81 1.41 3.77
CA CYS A 366 -11.83 2.33 3.20
C CYS A 366 -11.35 3.29 4.28
N LEU A 367 -10.05 3.25 4.56
CA LEU A 367 -9.36 4.22 5.40
C LEU A 367 -8.79 5.31 4.49
N MET A 368 -8.99 6.60 4.81
CA MET A 368 -8.65 7.69 3.90
C MET A 368 -8.17 8.95 4.63
N GLU A 369 -7.17 9.63 4.06
CA GLU A 369 -6.82 11.02 4.37
C GLU A 369 -7.91 11.94 3.81
N CYS A 370 -8.55 12.76 4.66
CA CYS A 370 -9.56 13.72 4.22
C CYS A 370 -9.67 14.93 5.16
N GLY A 371 -10.46 15.93 4.76
CA GLY A 371 -10.79 17.08 5.58
C GLY A 371 -11.74 18.05 4.88
N GLU A 372 -11.98 19.19 5.51
CA GLU A 372 -12.78 20.27 4.92
C GLU A 372 -11.92 21.18 4.04
N LYS A 373 -10.71 21.55 4.49
CA LYS A 373 -9.82 22.47 3.74
C LYS A 373 -8.60 21.76 3.18
N SER A 374 -8.09 20.73 3.85
CA SER A 374 -6.97 19.91 3.39
C SER A 374 -7.18 18.44 3.71
N GLU A 375 -6.61 17.58 2.88
CA GLU A 375 -6.63 16.13 3.01
C GLU A 375 -5.92 15.62 4.28
N ILE A 376 -5.05 16.41 4.91
CA ILE A 376 -4.26 15.98 6.08
C ILE A 376 -4.91 16.35 7.43
N GLU A 377 -6.14 16.85 7.42
CA GLU A 377 -6.85 17.24 8.65
C GLU A 377 -7.28 16.03 9.48
N GLN A 378 -7.58 14.90 8.84
CA GLN A 378 -7.94 13.67 9.54
C GLN A 378 -7.74 12.43 8.66
N ILE A 379 -7.70 11.27 9.32
CA ILE A 379 -7.91 9.97 8.70
C ILE A 379 -9.29 9.48 9.13
N ALA A 380 -10.15 9.18 8.16
CA ALA A 380 -11.48 8.62 8.38
C ALA A 380 -11.60 7.20 7.83
N CYS A 381 -12.51 6.42 8.41
CA CYS A 381 -12.88 5.10 7.92
C CYS A 381 -14.34 5.12 7.47
N LEU A 382 -14.63 4.53 6.32
CA LEU A 382 -15.97 4.31 5.80
C LEU A 382 -16.17 2.82 5.49
N PHE A 383 -17.25 2.25 6.00
CA PHE A 383 -17.74 0.93 5.61
C PHE A 383 -18.82 1.06 4.54
N PHE A 384 -18.82 0.18 3.56
CA PHE A 384 -19.81 0.11 2.48
C PHE A 384 -19.90 -1.30 1.92
N THR A 385 -21.02 -1.63 1.27
CA THR A 385 -21.24 -2.95 0.65
C THR A 385 -21.01 -2.91 -0.86
N TYR A 386 -20.96 -4.08 -1.49
CA TYR A 386 -20.98 -4.22 -2.93
C TYR A 386 -22.23 -3.56 -3.55
N ASP A 387 -23.40 -3.71 -2.93
CA ASP A 387 -24.64 -3.06 -3.39
C ASP A 387 -24.50 -1.52 -3.37
N ASP A 388 -23.85 -0.95 -2.35
CA ASP A 388 -23.57 0.48 -2.30
C ASP A 388 -22.67 0.91 -3.46
N VAL A 389 -21.65 0.10 -3.80
CA VAL A 389 -20.78 0.33 -4.96
C VAL A 389 -21.59 0.30 -6.24
N GLN A 390 -22.39 -0.74 -6.48
CA GLN A 390 -23.21 -0.86 -7.69
C GLN A 390 -24.16 0.33 -7.86
N GLN A 391 -24.86 0.73 -6.80
CA GLN A 391 -25.74 1.89 -6.84
C GLN A 391 -24.95 3.19 -7.03
N GLY A 392 -23.75 3.27 -6.45
CA GLY A 392 -22.89 4.44 -6.50
C GLY A 392 -22.32 4.72 -7.88
N ILE A 393 -21.88 3.68 -8.61
CA ILE A 393 -21.29 3.84 -9.96
C ILE A 393 -22.33 4.09 -11.06
N LEU A 394 -23.61 3.84 -10.77
CA LEU A 394 -24.74 4.10 -11.68
C LEU A 394 -25.29 5.53 -11.57
N LYS A 395 -25.00 6.23 -10.46
CA LYS A 395 -25.35 7.65 -10.25
C LYS A 395 -24.38 8.55 -11.00
#